data_AF-A0A7V9V5T4-F1
#
_entry.id   AF-A0A7V9V5T4-F1
#
_cell.length_a   1.000
_cell.length_b   1.000
_cell.length_c   1.000
_cell.angle_alpha   90.00
_cell.angle_beta   90.00
_cell.angle_gamma   90.00
#
_symmetry.space_group_name_H-M   'P 1'
#
loop_
_entity.id
_entity.type
_entity.pdbx_description
1 polymer ?
#
loop_
_entity_poly.entity_id
_entity_poly.type
_entity_poly.pdbx_seq_one_letter_code
_entity_poly.pdbx_strand_id
1 'polypeptide(L)' 'MTPVANPWLSRRVLNYAHQGGAREAPSNTLLAMRQALDAGAVALELDLHATADRKVVV' A
#
# COMPACT_ATOMS: atom_id res chain seq x y z
N MET A 1 -21.44 20.99 -6.96
CA MET A 1 -20.23 20.17 -7.12
C MET A 1 -20.64 18.82 -7.64
N THR A 2 -20.08 18.37 -8.75
CA THR A 2 -20.25 17.00 -9.24
C THR A 2 -19.58 16.04 -8.25
N PRO A 3 -20.20 14.93 -7.84
CA PRO A 3 -19.54 13.94 -6.99
C PRO A 3 -18.26 13.46 -7.65
N VAL A 4 -17.14 13.48 -6.92
CA VAL A 4 -15.90 12.89 -7.39
C VAL A 4 -16.14 11.39 -7.55
N ALA A 5 -15.89 10.84 -8.75
CA ALA A 5 -16.04 9.42 -8.99
C ALA A 5 -15.15 8.63 -8.02
N ASN A 6 -15.71 7.66 -7.30
CA ASN A 6 -14.95 6.84 -6.35
C ASN A 6 -14.08 5.83 -7.14
N PRO A 7 -12.74 5.99 -7.17
CA PRO A 7 -11.86 5.15 -7.98
C PRO A 7 -11.79 3.70 -7.48
N TRP A 8 -12.27 3.44 -6.25
CA TRP A 8 -12.35 2.11 -5.65
C TRP A 8 -13.59 1.34 -6.13
N LEU A 9 -14.66 2.03 -6.52
CA LEU A 9 -15.88 1.39 -7.05
C LEU A 9 -15.80 1.12 -8.55
N SER A 10 -14.79 1.66 -9.25
CA SER A 10 -14.66 1.51 -10.70
C SER A 10 -13.94 0.23 -11.13
N ARG A 11 -13.35 -0.53 -10.21
CA ARG A 11 -12.57 -1.74 -10.50
C ARG A 11 -13.25 -2.99 -9.93
N ARG A 12 -13.32 -4.07 -10.72
CA ARG A 12 -13.82 -5.37 -10.25
C ARG A 12 -12.88 -6.05 -9.27
N VAL A 13 -11.57 -5.87 -9.45
CA VAL A 13 -10.52 -6.50 -8.65
C VAL A 13 -9.54 -5.43 -8.19
N LEU A 14 -9.15 -5.49 -6.92
CA LEU A 14 -8.12 -4.67 -6.32
C LEU A 14 -7.01 -5.59 -5.80
N ASN A 15 -5.83 -5.58 -6.41
CA ASN A 15 -4.66 -6.29 -5.86
C ASN A 15 -3.92 -5.36 -4.88
N TYR A 16 -4.09 -5.65 -3.60
CA TYR A 16 -3.30 -5.00 -2.56
C TYR A 16 -2.01 -5.78 -2.34
N ALA A 17 -0.88 -5.10 -2.37
CA ALA A 17 0.40 -5.69 -1.99
C ALA A 17 0.52 -5.70 -0.47
N HIS A 18 0.26 -6.85 0.14
CA HIS A 18 0.32 -7.06 1.59
C HIS A 18 1.73 -6.75 2.13
N GLN A 19 1.79 -5.81 3.08
CA GLN A 19 3.00 -5.23 3.66
C GLN A 19 4.01 -4.76 2.62
N GLY A 20 3.50 -4.19 1.53
CA GLY A 20 4.28 -3.74 0.38
C GLY A 20 4.81 -4.85 -0.53
N GLY A 21 4.39 -6.11 -0.38
CA GLY A 21 4.95 -7.24 -1.14
C GLY A 21 5.92 -8.09 -0.32
N ALA A 22 5.51 -8.47 0.90
CA ALA A 22 6.36 -9.15 1.86
C ALA A 22 6.86 -10.55 1.45
N ARG A 23 6.36 -11.11 0.33
CA ARG A 23 6.89 -12.37 -0.21
C ARG A 23 8.05 -12.17 -1.17
N GLU A 24 8.13 -10.99 -1.78
CA GLU A 24 9.10 -10.65 -2.82
C GLU A 24 10.31 -9.88 -2.26
N ALA A 25 10.12 -9.11 -1.19
CA ALA A 25 11.15 -8.30 -0.54
C ALA A 25 10.87 -8.12 0.96
N PRO A 26 11.83 -7.57 1.74
CA PRO A 26 11.63 -7.31 3.16
C PRO A 26 10.36 -6.51 3.43
N SER A 27 9.47 -7.10 4.22
CA SER A 27 8.15 -6.58 4.60
C SER A 27 8.21 -5.13 5.10
N ASN A 28 7.19 -4.32 4.78
CA ASN A 28 6.99 -2.93 5.21
C ASN A 28 8.15 -1.97 4.86
N THR A 29 9.02 -2.35 3.91
CA THR A 29 10.09 -1.46 3.43
C THR A 29 9.68 -0.70 2.17
N LEU A 30 10.27 0.49 1.98
CA LEU A 30 10.12 1.23 0.72
C LEU A 30 10.64 0.44 -0.49
N LEU A 31 11.56 -0.51 -0.30
CA LEU A 31 12.03 -1.40 -1.36
C LEU A 31 10.92 -2.31 -1.85
N ALA A 32 10.25 -3.02 -0.94
CA ALA A 32 9.13 -3.90 -1.28
C ALA A 32 8.02 -3.08 -1.97
N MET A 33 7.63 -1.94 -1.39
CA MET A 33 6.60 -1.07 -1.94
C MET A 33 6.87 -0.63 -3.39
N ARG A 34 8.12 -0.23 -3.69
CA ARG A 34 8.51 0.12 -5.07
C ARG A 34 8.38 -1.07 -6.02
N GLN A 35 8.88 -2.23 -5.61
CA GLN A 35 8.81 -3.44 -6.42
C GLN A 35 7.36 -3.90 -6.65
N ALA A 36 6.49 -3.77 -5.65
CA ALA A 36 5.07 -4.10 -5.78
C ALA A 36 4.36 -3.17 -6.78
N LEU A 37 4.67 -1.87 -6.77
CA LEU A 37 4.14 -0.94 -7.77
C LEU A 37 4.64 -1.28 -9.18
N ASP A 38 5.94 -1.57 -9.32
CA ASP A 38 6.53 -1.98 -10.60
C ASP A 38 5.93 -3.30 -11.11
N ALA A 39 5.52 -4.20 -10.21
CA ALA A 39 4.84 -5.46 -10.52
C ALA A 39 3.33 -5.30 -10.82
N GLY A 40 2.79 -4.07 -10.73
CA GLY A 40 1.40 -3.77 -11.09
C GLY A 40 0.39 -3.90 -9.94
N ALA A 41 0.83 -3.76 -8.68
CA ALA A 41 -0.10 -3.54 -7.57
C ALA A 41 -0.90 -2.24 -7.78
N VAL A 42 -2.23 -2.30 -7.65
CA VAL A 42 -3.10 -1.11 -7.73
C VAL A 42 -3.15 -0.35 -6.41
N ALA A 43 -2.76 -1.00 -5.32
CA ALA A 43 -2.65 -0.40 -4.00
C ALA A 43 -1.59 -1.12 -3.16
N LEU A 44 -1.00 -0.36 -2.25
CA LEU A 44 -0.09 -0.86 -1.23
C LEU A 44 -0.83 -1.00 0.09
N GLU A 45 -0.54 -2.05 0.82
CA GLU A 45 -0.99 -2.25 2.19
C GLU A 45 0.26 -2.23 3.11
N LEU A 46 0.12 -1.63 4.30
CA LEU A 46 1.20 -1.41 5.24
C LEU A 46 0.66 -1.31 6.66
N ASP A 47 1.42 -1.81 7.62
CA ASP A 47 1.10 -1.72 9.05
C ASP A 47 1.76 -0.50 9.68
N LEU A 48 0.97 0.35 10.33
CA LEU A 48 1.48 1.54 11.01
C LEU A 48 1.66 1.30 12.50
N HIS A 49 2.76 1.79 13.03
CA HIS A 49 3.03 1.88 14.46
C HIS A 49 3.35 3.33 14.87
N ALA A 50 3.20 3.63 16.17
CA ALA A 50 3.60 4.89 16.75
C ALA A 50 4.80 4.70 17.68
N THR A 51 5.84 5.50 17.51
CA THR A 51 6.98 5.55 18.44
C THR A 51 6.62 6.31 19.72
N ALA A 52 7.45 6.18 20.76
CA ALA A 52 7.27 6.92 22.02
C ALA A 52 7.30 8.45 21.82
N ASP A 53 8.04 8.96 20.83
CA ASP A 53 8.09 10.36 20.44
C ASP A 53 7.04 10.75 19.38
N ARG A 54 6.00 9.92 19.22
CA ARG A 54 4.82 10.16 18.37
C ARG A 54 5.14 10.27 16.88
N LYS A 55 6.07 9.46 16.38
CA LYS A 55 6.32 9.27 14.94
C LYS A 55 5.56 8.06 14.45
N VAL A 56 4.93 8.21 13.29
CA VAL A 56 4.33 7.08 12.57
C VAL A 56 5.45 6.37 11.80
N VAL A 57 5.55 5.06 11.99
CA VAL A 57 6.54 4.20 11.35
C VAL A 57 5.89 2.95 10.76
N VAL A 58 6.61 2.31 9.86
CA VAL A 58 6.34 0.99 9.26
C VAL A 58 7.56 0.10 9.49
#